data_AF-A0A4Y8CAW4-F1
#
_entry.id   AF-A0A4Y8CAW4-F1
#
_cell.length_a   1.000
_cell.length_b   1.000
_cell.length_c   1.000
_cell.angle_alpha   90.00
_cell.angle_beta   90.00
_cell.angle_gamma   90.00
#
_symmetry.space_group_name_H-M   'P 1'
#
loop_
_entity.id
_entity.type
_entity.pdbx_description
1 polymer ?
#
loop_
_entity_poly.entity_id
_entity_poly.type
_entity_poly.pdbx_seq_one_letter_code
_entity_poly.pdbx_strand_id
1 'polypeptide(L)'
;LKYQLSYRLGQFVLSNYRSLRGLIKIVLNAKKMILNIQKEQELFQETIKNYPFIVFSSSGEDLESRKIKKHYSYRLGQFLKIILI
;
A
#
# COMPACT_ATOMS: atom_id res chain seq x y z
N LEU A 1 6.56 -4.75 -3.52
CA LEU A 1 5.16 -5.19 -3.31
C LEU A 1 4.75 -5.28 -1.83
N LYS A 2 5.50 -6.01 -0.99
CA LYS A 2 5.14 -6.29 0.42
C LYS A 2 4.62 -5.08 1.24
N TYR A 3 5.21 -3.89 1.06
CA TYR A 3 4.86 -2.70 1.84
C TYR A 3 3.94 -1.70 1.11
N GLN A 4 3.65 -1.95 -0.17
CA GLN A 4 2.98 -0.98 -1.04
C GLN A 4 1.54 -0.70 -0.61
N LEU A 5 0.82 -1.71 -0.11
CA LEU A 5 -0.55 -1.56 0.39
C LEU A 5 -0.59 -0.58 1.57
N SER A 6 0.17 -0.86 2.63
CA SER A 6 0.25 0.01 3.80
C SER A 6 0.75 1.41 3.43
N TYR A 7 1.76 1.50 2.58
CA TYR A 7 2.28 2.80 2.16
C TYR A 7 1.23 3.66 1.44
N ARG A 8 0.55 3.10 0.43
CA ARG A 8 -0.48 3.82 -0.34
C ARG A 8 -1.73 4.14 0.48
N LEU A 9 -2.14 3.25 1.38
CA LEU A 9 -3.26 3.53 2.30
C LEU A 9 -2.97 4.71 3.21
N GLY A 10 -1.76 4.78 3.78
CA GLY A 10 -1.41 5.93 4.60
C GLY A 10 -1.26 7.22 3.80
N GLN A 11 -0.76 7.16 2.56
CA GLN A 11 -0.76 8.33 1.66
C GLN A 11 -2.17 8.83 1.37
N PHE A 12 -3.12 7.93 1.14
CA PHE A 12 -4.53 8.28 0.93
C PHE A 12 -5.12 8.99 2.13
N VAL A 13 -4.85 8.50 3.34
CA VAL A 13 -5.28 9.18 4.56
C VAL A 13 -4.61 10.53 4.72
N LEU A 14 -3.30 10.63 4.52
CA LEU A 14 -2.56 11.89 4.60
C LEU A 14 -3.00 12.92 3.56
N SER A 15 -3.56 12.48 2.44
CA SER A 15 -4.10 13.38 1.42
C SER A 15 -5.50 13.91 1.76
N ASN A 16 -6.22 13.26 2.68
CA ASN A 16 -7.63 13.56 2.96
C ASN A 16 -7.92 13.93 4.44
N TYR A 17 -6.98 13.75 5.37
CA TYR A 17 -7.25 13.92 6.82
C TYR A 17 -7.59 15.35 7.28
N ARG A 18 -7.26 16.38 6.49
CA ARG A 18 -7.33 17.79 6.91
C ARG A 18 -8.74 18.39 6.97
N SER A 19 -9.78 17.65 6.61
CA SER A 19 -11.16 18.15 6.63
C SER A 19 -12.16 17.07 7.01
N LEU A 20 -13.29 17.45 7.60
CA LEU A 20 -14.40 16.54 7.92
C LEU A 20 -14.88 15.77 6.67
N ARG A 21 -15.03 16.47 5.54
CA ARG A 21 -15.38 15.84 4.24
C ARG A 21 -14.33 14.80 3.83
N GLY A 22 -13.05 15.11 4.02
CA GLY A 22 -11.96 14.20 3.71
C GLY A 22 -11.91 12.98 4.65
N LEU A 23 -12.22 13.14 5.94
CA LEU A 23 -12.37 12.03 6.89
C LEU A 23 -13.52 11.10 6.49
N ILE A 24 -14.68 11.65 6.11
CA ILE A 24 -15.80 10.86 5.57
C ILE A 24 -15.37 10.11 4.30
N LYS A 25 -14.67 10.79 3.39
CA LYS A 25 -14.14 10.20 2.16
C LYS A 25 -13.18 9.04 2.43
N ILE A 26 -12.36 9.14 3.48
CA ILE A 26 -11.47 8.05 3.89
C ILE A 26 -12.30 6.82 4.27
N VAL A 27 -13.25 6.96 5.18
CA VAL A 27 -14.07 5.85 5.68
C VAL A 27 -14.83 5.17 4.55
N LEU A 28 -15.47 5.94 3.66
CA LEU A 28 -16.28 5.41 2.57
C LEU A 28 -15.45 4.70 1.49
N ASN A 29 -14.23 5.16 1.22
CA ASN A 29 -13.44 4.67 0.09
C ASN A 29 -12.31 3.72 0.47
N ALA A 30 -11.98 3.58 1.76
CA ALA A 30 -10.82 2.80 2.18
C ALA A 30 -10.91 1.34 1.73
N LYS A 31 -12.06 0.67 1.89
CA LYS A 31 -12.26 -0.71 1.42
C LYS A 31 -12.09 -0.85 -0.09
N LYS A 32 -12.70 0.05 -0.87
CA LYS A 32 -12.56 0.07 -2.33
C LYS A 32 -11.10 0.26 -2.75
N MET A 33 -10.38 1.14 -2.07
CA MET A 33 -8.97 1.36 -2.33
C MET A 33 -8.10 0.14 -2.00
N ILE A 34 -8.38 -0.56 -0.89
CA ILE A 34 -7.69 -1.82 -0.53
C ILE A 34 -7.86 -2.85 -1.66
N LEU A 35 -9.10 -3.09 -2.09
CA LEU A 35 -9.41 -4.05 -3.15
C LEU A 35 -8.72 -3.69 -4.47
N ASN A 36 -8.74 -2.41 -4.86
CA ASN A 36 -8.07 -1.97 -6.07
C ASN A 36 -6.55 -2.20 -6.00
N ILE A 37 -5.92 -1.88 -4.86
CA ILE A 37 -4.48 -2.09 -4.69
C ILE A 37 -4.14 -3.59 -4.74
N GLN A 38 -4.96 -4.45 -4.11
CA GLN A 38 -4.75 -5.90 -4.15
C GLN A 38 -4.89 -6.45 -5.58
N LYS A 39 -5.93 -6.03 -6.31
CA LYS A 39 -6.13 -6.43 -7.71
C LYS A 39 -4.98 -5.98 -8.61
N GLU A 40 -4.46 -4.77 -8.42
CA GLU A 40 -3.26 -4.28 -9.12
C GLU A 40 -2.02 -5.14 -8.81
N GLN A 41 -1.87 -5.59 -7.55
CA GLN A 41 -0.76 -6.47 -7.16
C GLN A 41 -0.87 -7.86 -7.78
N GLU A 42 -2.07 -8.43 -7.81
CA GLU A 42 -2.35 -9.72 -8.45
C GLU A 42 -2.05 -9.65 -9.95
N LEU A 43 -2.59 -8.64 -10.64
CA LEU A 43 -2.34 -8.41 -12.06
C LEU A 43 -0.85 -8.24 -12.37
N PHE A 44 -0.12 -7.50 -11.52
CA PHE A 44 1.32 -7.36 -11.66
C PHE A 44 2.04 -8.71 -11.53
N GLN A 45 1.67 -9.53 -10.54
CA GLN A 45 2.26 -10.86 -10.35
C GLN A 45 1.93 -11.82 -11.50
N GLU A 46 0.75 -11.72 -12.09
CA GLU A 46 0.41 -12.48 -13.30
C GLU A 46 1.20 -12.01 -14.51
N THR A 47 1.27 -10.70 -14.71
CA THR A 47 1.99 -10.09 -15.83
C THR A 47 3.46 -10.49 -15.80
N ILE A 48 4.10 -10.47 -14.63
CA ILE A 48 5.53 -10.73 -14.49
C ILE A 48 5.93 -12.17 -14.75
N LYS A 49 5.00 -13.12 -14.54
CA LYS A 49 5.22 -14.52 -14.91
C LYS A 49 5.47 -14.68 -16.41
N ASN A 50 4.91 -13.80 -17.24
CA ASN A 50 5.13 -13.79 -18.69
C ASN A 50 6.48 -13.18 -19.09
N TYR A 51 7.22 -12.58 -18.15
CA TYR A 51 8.51 -11.93 -18.39
C TYR A 51 9.60 -12.48 -17.45
N PRO A 52 10.02 -13.75 -17.63
CA PRO A 52 10.93 -14.43 -16.71
C PRO A 52 12.34 -13.82 -16.63
N PHE A 53 12.71 -12.96 -17.59
CA PHE A 53 13.96 -12.22 -17.60
C PHE A 53 13.96 -11.02 -16.64
N ILE A 54 12.80 -10.58 -16.14
CA ILE A 54 12.71 -9.51 -15.16
C ILE A 54 12.87 -10.12 -13.77
N VAL A 55 14.09 -10.01 -13.23
CA VAL A 55 14.42 -10.50 -11.90
C VAL A 55 14.35 -9.35 -10.89
N PHE A 56 13.45 -9.47 -9.91
CA PHE A 56 13.45 -8.57 -8.75
C PHE A 56 14.30 -9.20 -7.66
N SER A 57 15.19 -8.40 -7.06
CA SER A 57 15.97 -8.81 -5.90
C SER A 57 15.02 -9.23 -4.77
N SER A 58 14.95 -10.54 -4.49
CA SER A 58 14.14 -11.13 -3.40
C SER A 58 14.88 -11.14 -2.06
N SER A 59 16.13 -10.71 -2.03
CA SER A 59 17.05 -10.87 -0.91
C SER A 59 16.76 -9.88 0.22
N GLY A 60 16.06 -10.38 1.26
CA GLY A 60 16.13 -9.85 2.63
C GLY A 60 15.54 -8.46 2.84
N GLU A 61 15.54 -8.00 4.09
CA GLU A 61 15.32 -6.60 4.40
C GLU A 61 16.47 -5.75 3.86
N ASP A 62 16.42 -5.43 2.58
CA ASP A 62 17.27 -4.40 2.01
C ASP A 62 17.07 -3.05 2.75
N LEU A 63 18.12 -2.24 2.78
CA LEU A 63 18.16 -0.91 3.38
C LEU A 63 16.98 -0.04 2.92
N GLU A 64 16.60 -0.13 1.63
CA GLU A 64 15.47 0.60 1.07
C GLU A 64 14.12 0.13 1.64
N SER A 65 13.96 -1.18 1.86
CA SER A 65 12.77 -1.73 2.52
C SER A 65 12.62 -1.22 3.95
N ARG A 66 13.73 -1.05 4.69
CA ARG A 66 13.71 -0.48 6.03
C ARG A 66 13.36 1.01 6.02
N LYS A 67 13.82 1.77 5.02
CA LYS A 67 13.43 3.18 4.85
C LYS A 67 11.91 3.28 4.69
N ILE A 68 11.30 2.46 3.82
CA ILE A 68 9.83 2.43 3.62
C ILE A 68 9.08 2.22 4.95
N LYS A 69 9.54 1.28 5.79
CA LYS A 69 8.90 1.02 7.10
C LYS A 69 8.95 2.21 8.07
N LYS A 70 9.98 3.05 7.95
CA LYS A 70 10.13 4.25 8.76
C LYS A 70 9.28 5.43 8.26
N HIS A 71 8.78 5.39 7.01
CA HIS A 71 7.91 6.44 6.51
C HIS A 71 6.60 6.49 7.30
N TYR A 72 6.20 7.70 7.68
CA TYR A 72 4.97 7.95 8.42
C TYR A 72 3.74 7.37 7.71
N SER A 73 3.65 7.56 6.38
CA SER A 73 2.58 6.97 5.55
C SER A 73 2.51 5.46 5.70
N TYR A 74 3.64 4.75 5.70
CA TYR A 74 3.64 3.31 5.87
C TYR A 74 3.07 2.90 7.24
N ARG A 75 3.53 3.54 8.33
CA ARG A 75 3.07 3.20 9.69
C ARG A 75 1.58 3.48 9.86
N LEU A 76 1.10 4.61 9.35
CA LEU A 76 -0.31 5.00 9.38
C LEU A 76 -1.18 4.00 8.61
N GLY A 77 -0.79 3.66 7.38
CA GLY A 77 -1.53 2.69 6.60
C GLY A 77 -1.43 1.26 7.12
N GLN A 78 -0.36 0.91 7.83
CA GLN A 78 -0.25 -0.38 8.52
C GLN A 78 -1.26 -0.48 9.66
N PHE A 79 -1.44 0.61 10.44
CA PHE A 79 -2.49 0.68 11.46
C PHE A 79 -3.89 0.56 10.85
N LEU A 80 -4.16 1.31 9.77
CA LEU A 80 -5.44 1.25 9.07
C LEU A 80 -5.73 -0.11 8.47
N LYS A 81 -4.70 -0.79 7.95
CA LYS A 81 -4.82 -2.15 7.44
C LYS A 81 -5.35 -3.10 8.51
N ILE A 82 -4.84 -3.05 9.73
CA ILE A 82 -5.28 -3.90 10.86
C ILE A 82 -6.74 -3.65 11.24
N ILE A 83 -7.22 -2.42 11.08
CA ILE A 83 -8.60 -2.05 11.44
C ILE A 83 -9.59 -2.46 10.35
N LEU A 84 -9.17 -2.43 9.08
CA LEU A 84 -10.05 -2.54 7.93
C LEU A 84 -10.01 -3.90 7.22
N ILE A 85 -8.99 -4.71 7.49
CA ILE A 85 -8.73 -6.05 6.94
C ILE A 85 -8.51 -7.02 8.10
#